data_AF-A0A965LK48-F1
#
_entry.id   AF-A0A965LK48-F1
#
_cell.length_a   1.000
_cell.length_b   1.000
_cell.length_c   1.000
_cell.angle_alpha   90.00
_cell.angle_beta   90.00
_cell.angle_gamma   90.00
#
_symmetry.space_group_name_H-M   'P 1'
#
loop_
_entity.id
_entity.type
_entity.pdbx_description
1 polymer ?
#
loop_
_entity_poly.entity_id
_entity_poly.type
_entity_poly.pdbx_seq_one_letter_code
_entity_poly.pdbx_strand_id
1 'polypeptide(L)' 'MSEINWDDLKSAAIAAMKNAYAPYSHFPVGAAALVDDGRIVSGCNVENASYG' A
#
# COMPACT_ATOMS: atom_id res chain seq x y z
N MET A 1 -2.27 23.92 2.89
CA MET A 1 -1.87 22.56 2.47
C MET A 1 -1.37 21.87 3.71
N SER A 2 -1.96 20.74 4.08
CA SER A 2 -1.40 19.88 5.13
C SER A 2 0.02 19.49 4.70
N GLU A 3 1.00 19.68 5.58
CA GLU A 3 2.34 19.18 5.34
C GLU A 3 2.27 17.66 5.19
N ILE A 4 2.80 17.13 4.10
CA ILE A 4 2.78 15.69 3.85
C ILE A 4 3.90 15.05 4.67
N ASN A 5 3.53 14.27 5.69
CA ASN A 5 4.49 13.43 6.39
C ASN A 5 4.79 12.18 5.54
N TRP A 6 5.88 12.26 4.78
CA TRP A 6 6.31 11.16 3.90
C TRP A 6 6.77 9.91 4.66
N ASP A 7 7.29 10.06 5.87
CA ASP A 7 7.75 8.92 6.68
C ASP A 7 6.57 8.08 7.20
N ASP A 8 5.47 8.74 7.59
CA ASP A 8 4.23 8.05 7.98
C ASP A 8 3.63 7.30 6.79
N LEU A 9 3.59 7.92 5.61
CA LEU A 9 3.11 7.26 4.38
C LEU A 9 3.98 6.07 4.00
N LYS A 10 5.31 6.22 4.02
CA LYS A 10 6.24 5.13 3.73
C LYS A 10 6.07 3.98 4.73
N SER A 11 5.92 4.29 6.02
CA SER A 11 5.71 3.28 7.07
C SER A 11 4.39 2.54 6.87
N ALA A 12 3.30 3.25 6.54
CA ALA A 12 2.00 2.66 6.25
C ALA A 12 2.04 1.77 4.99
N ALA A 13 2.76 2.17 3.94
CA ALA A 13 2.94 1.37 2.74
C ALA A 13 3.72 0.09 3.02
N ILE A 14 4.82 0.16 3.79
CA ILE A 14 5.60 -1.02 4.21
C ILE A 14 4.74 -1.96 5.07
N ALA A 15 3.90 -1.42 5.95
CA ALA A 15 2.99 -2.23 6.76
C ALA A 15 1.94 -2.95 5.90
N ALA A 16 1.35 -2.26 4.92
CA ALA A 16 0.38 -2.85 4.01
C ALA A 16 1.01 -3.94 3.11
N MET A 17 2.24 -3.73 2.63
CA MET A 17 2.99 -4.70 1.81
C MET A 17 3.09 -6.08 2.48
N LYS A 18 3.15 -6.14 3.81
CA LYS A 18 3.22 -7.42 4.56
C LYS A 18 1.97 -8.29 4.39
N ASN A 19 0.85 -7.70 3.98
CA ASN A 19 -0.40 -8.39 3.71
C ASN A 19 -0.61 -8.72 2.23
N ALA A 20 0.38 -8.41 1.37
CA ALA A 20 0.28 -8.66 -0.06
C ALA A 20 0.06 -10.17 -0.33
N TYR A 21 -0.95 -10.47 -1.13
CA TYR A 21 -1.16 -11.81 -1.68
C TYR A 21 -0.50 -11.85 -3.05
N ALA A 22 0.76 -12.29 -3.11
CA ALA A 22 1.54 -12.34 -4.35
C ALA A 22 2.24 -13.71 -4.56
N PRO A 23 1.50 -14.83 -4.56
CA PRO A 23 2.09 -16.15 -4.66
C PRO A 23 2.66 -16.47 -6.04
N TYR A 24 2.30 -15.72 -7.08
CA TYR A 24 2.67 -16.05 -8.45
C TYR A 24 3.89 -15.25 -8.92
N SER A 25 3.94 -13.94 -8.66
CA SER A 25 5.11 -13.13 -9.01
C SER A 25 6.22 -13.15 -7.95
N HIS A 26 5.88 -13.49 -6.70
CA HIS A 26 6.74 -13.29 -5.53
C HIS A 26 7.18 -11.83 -5.33
N PHE A 27 6.38 -10.88 -5.83
CA PHE A 27 6.68 -9.44 -5.77
C PHE A 27 5.63 -8.71 -4.93
N PRO A 28 5.80 -8.65 -3.59
CA PRO A 28 4.87 -7.96 -2.71
C PRO A 28 5.00 -6.43 -2.86
N VAL A 29 3.88 -5.74 -2.99
CA VAL A 29 3.79 -4.29 -3.13
C VAL A 29 2.80 -3.74 -2.12
N GLY A 30 3.18 -2.65 -1.45
CA GLY A 30 2.30 -1.87 -0.59
C GLY A 30 2.29 -0.40 -1.01
N ALA A 31 1.17 0.27 -0.80
CA ALA A 31 0.96 1.68 -1.09
C ALA A 31 0.20 2.34 0.07
N ALA A 32 0.42 3.64 0.24
CA ALA A 32 -0.34 4.48 1.15
C ALA A 32 -0.54 5.86 0.55
N ALA A 33 -1.68 6.49 0.85
CA ALA A 33 -2.05 7.82 0.39
C ALA A 33 -2.70 8.62 1.52
N LEU A 34 -2.40 9.92 1.55
CA LEU A 34 -3.07 10.89 2.42
C LEU A 34 -4.33 11.41 1.70
N VAL A 35 -5.47 11.32 2.37
CA VAL A 35 -6.76 11.84 1.89
C VAL A 35 -6.91 13.31 2.33
N ASP A 36 -7.76 14.08 1.63
CA ASP A 36 -8.01 15.49 1.91
C ASP A 36 -8.62 15.75 3.31
N ASP A 37 -9.26 14.75 3.89
CA ASP A 37 -9.75 14.74 5.28
C ASP A 37 -8.69 14.33 6.33
N GLY A 38 -7.44 14.15 5.92
CA GLY A 38 -6.30 13.87 6.78
C GLY A 38 -6.10 12.40 7.14
N ARG A 39 -6.95 11.48 6.68
CA ARG A 39 -6.76 10.04 6.89
C ARG A 39 -5.67 9.49 5.97
N ILE A 40 -4.92 8.50 6.46
CA ILE A 40 -4.07 7.66 5.61
C ILE A 40 -4.86 6.42 5.21
N VAL A 41 -4.97 6.19 3.91
CA VAL A 41 -5.46 4.92 3.33
C VAL A 41 -4.28 4.12 2.83
N SER A 42 -4.30 2.80 3.01
CA SER A 42 -3.23 1.91 2.56
C SER A 42 -3.79 0.66 1.91
N GLY A 43 -2.97 0.03 1.07
CA GLY A 43 -3.35 -1.16 0.31
C GLY A 43 -2.14 -1.91 -0.17
N CYS A 44 -2.37 -3.13 -0.65
CA CYS A 44 -1.34 -3.99 -1.22
C CYS A 44 -1.90 -4.70 -2.46
N ASN A 45 -1.01 -5.25 -3.29
CA ASN A 45 -1.43 -6.08 -4.41
C ASN A 45 -2.04 -7.41 -3.93
N VAL A 46 -3.08 -7.83 -4.64
CA VAL A 46 -3.74 -9.14 -4.47
C VAL A 46 -3.81 -9.78 -5.84
N GLU A 47 -3.00 -10.80 -6.06
CA GLU A 47 -2.92 -11.50 -7.33
C GLU A 47 -4.04 -12.54 -7.48
N ASN A 48 -4.27 -12.94 -8.72
CA ASN A 48 -5.18 -14.02 -9.07
C ASN A 48 -4.51 -14.97 -10.06
N ALA A 49 -4.91 -16.26 -10.03
CA ALA A 49 -4.41 -17.27 -10.96
C ALA A 49 -4.72 -16.95 -12.43
N SER A 50 -5.86 -16.29 -12.66
CA SER A 50 -6.19 -15.69 -13.94
C SER A 50 -5.76 -14.23 -13.87
N TYR A 51 -4.68 -13.92 -14.59
CA TYR A 51 -4.04 -12.60 -14.56
C TYR A 51 -4.88 -11.47 -15.20
N GLY A 52 -6.09 -11.78 -15.67
CA GLY A 52 -6.91 -10.89 -16.51
C GLY A 52 -6.66 -11.13 -17.99
#